data_AF-A0A178JG77-F1
#
_entry.id   AF-A0A178JG77-F1
#
_cell.length_a   1.000
_cell.length_b   1.000
_cell.length_c   1.000
_cell.angle_alpha   90.00
_cell.angle_beta   90.00
_cell.angle_gamma   90.00
#
_symmetry.space_group_name_H-M   'P 1'
#
loop_
_entity.id
_entity.type
_entity.pdbx_description
1 polymer ?
#
loop_
_entity_poly.entity_id
_entity_poly.type
_entity_poly.pdbx_seq_one_letter_code
_entity_poly.pdbx_strand_id
1 'polypeptide(L)'
;MIFSSVAEDRLNKKIDKEKEYLWNDINEIKKSLEQFEKSLSALETSTPEHHKKVVGARNDLSRLRGQANERMEKIEDYYVHIKEGAETASSLVKTTTESIEEIKRQEVSASQTLASLTSDHQDYINKKSEIESAIDELKNLIDEKDVLSVKIESLSEQVGESEEISNRLKLLVKNSNLDRNKIRELHSEVFGYTEENEFGEQVTYEGLKDELESSYKQIKADLASIDENLSLTKNTQIIALNQIENDYKESLDSFIQKAEISKNAVVEQLKSLLPDALTAGLSGAYVDKIKVEKEQLIKHEASFNKAILGLILCSLIPVAFSILRILFLKEPFDIVIKDAPMLYSMMLPVYAPILWVAYSSNKSYKLSKRLIEEYTHKEVSSRTFEGLSNQINNIGEDDTSGELRTKLLFNLLQVNSENPGKLISDYNNSDHPIIDAIDKSSKLADAINRLDNVPLVSPLLKHLNAKEKTKLEQRERDMLAVVDVETSEDANQRDKGQPEKEVNNG
;
A
#
# COMPACT_ATOMS: atom_id res chain seq x y z
N MET A 1 -13.47 -25.72 -24.27
CA MET A 1 -13.67 -25.31 -25.68
C MET A 1 -15.03 -25.70 -26.24
N ILE A 2 -15.54 -26.93 -26.05
CA ILE A 2 -16.80 -27.39 -26.69
C ILE A 2 -18.07 -26.69 -26.14
N PHE A 3 -18.08 -26.29 -24.86
CA PHE A 3 -19.26 -25.63 -24.26
C PHE A 3 -19.44 -24.15 -24.65
N SER A 4 -18.37 -23.48 -25.10
CA SER A 4 -18.40 -22.05 -25.48
C SER A 4 -19.03 -21.85 -26.87
N SER A 5 -18.64 -22.67 -27.85
CA SER A 5 -19.15 -22.51 -29.22
C SER A 5 -20.63 -22.87 -29.32
N VAL A 6 -21.12 -23.80 -28.50
CA VAL A 6 -22.55 -24.17 -28.45
C VAL A 6 -23.42 -23.04 -27.88
N ALA A 7 -22.87 -22.22 -26.98
CA ALA A 7 -23.58 -21.06 -26.43
C ALA A 7 -23.62 -19.89 -27.43
N GLU A 8 -22.50 -19.61 -28.11
CA GLU A 8 -22.43 -18.63 -29.20
C GLU A 8 -23.35 -19.00 -30.38
N ASP A 9 -23.35 -20.26 -30.81
CA ASP A 9 -24.25 -20.73 -31.89
C ASP A 9 -25.73 -20.63 -31.53
N ARG A 10 -26.08 -20.85 -30.26
CA ARG A 10 -27.45 -20.69 -29.77
C ARG A 10 -27.87 -19.23 -29.70
N LEU A 11 -26.95 -18.33 -29.39
CA LEU A 11 -27.20 -16.89 -29.33
C LEU A 11 -27.36 -16.33 -30.75
N ASN A 12 -26.44 -16.68 -31.67
CA ASN A 12 -26.52 -16.28 -33.07
C ASN A 12 -27.81 -16.79 -33.75
N LYS A 13 -28.20 -18.05 -33.49
CA LYS A 13 -29.50 -18.58 -33.96
C LYS A 13 -30.72 -17.85 -33.41
N LYS A 14 -30.64 -17.26 -32.21
CA LYS A 14 -31.73 -16.45 -31.66
C LYS A 14 -31.78 -15.06 -32.29
N ILE A 15 -30.62 -14.44 -32.48
CA ILE A 15 -30.49 -13.14 -33.14
C ILE A 15 -30.97 -13.21 -34.60
N ASP A 16 -30.61 -14.27 -35.33
CA ASP A 16 -31.06 -14.46 -36.72
C ASP A 16 -32.57 -14.67 -36.80
N LYS A 17 -33.16 -15.38 -35.83
CA LYS A 17 -34.62 -15.53 -35.73
C LYS A 17 -35.34 -14.22 -35.43
N GLU A 18 -34.78 -13.39 -34.55
CA GLU A 18 -35.36 -12.07 -34.27
C GLU A 18 -35.22 -11.12 -35.47
N LYS A 19 -34.08 -11.17 -36.19
CA LYS A 19 -33.93 -10.46 -37.46
C LYS A 19 -34.98 -10.89 -38.48
N GLU A 20 -35.21 -12.19 -38.63
CA GLU A 20 -36.20 -12.73 -39.57
C GLU A 20 -37.63 -12.26 -39.21
N TYR A 21 -37.96 -12.23 -37.92
CA TYR A 21 -39.23 -11.73 -37.42
C TYR A 21 -39.42 -10.23 -37.71
N LEU A 22 -38.40 -9.42 -37.42
CA LEU A 22 -38.43 -7.97 -37.68
C LEU A 22 -38.50 -7.65 -39.19
N TRP A 23 -37.79 -8.41 -40.03
CA TRP A 23 -37.86 -8.26 -41.49
C TRP A 23 -39.22 -8.67 -42.06
N ASN A 24 -39.88 -9.67 -41.47
CA ASN A 24 -41.25 -10.03 -41.83
C ASN A 24 -42.23 -8.91 -41.46
N ASP A 25 -42.14 -8.34 -40.26
CA ASP A 25 -42.99 -7.22 -39.84
C ASP A 25 -42.78 -5.99 -40.73
N ILE A 26 -41.53 -5.67 -41.09
CA ILE A 26 -41.21 -4.58 -42.03
C ILE A 26 -41.80 -4.85 -43.42
N ASN A 27 -41.70 -6.09 -43.91
CA ASN A 27 -42.26 -6.47 -45.21
C ASN A 27 -43.79 -6.47 -45.21
N GLU A 28 -44.43 -6.80 -44.08
CA GLU A 28 -45.88 -6.73 -43.91
C GLU A 28 -46.36 -5.28 -43.90
N ILE A 29 -45.65 -4.39 -43.20
CA ILE A 29 -45.88 -2.95 -43.24
C ILE A 29 -45.70 -2.42 -44.66
N LYS A 30 -44.65 -2.85 -45.38
CA LYS A 30 -44.41 -2.44 -46.77
C LYS A 30 -45.53 -2.89 -47.71
N LYS A 31 -46.01 -4.13 -47.58
CA LYS A 31 -47.18 -4.64 -48.31
C LYS A 31 -48.44 -3.82 -48.01
N SER A 32 -48.67 -3.48 -46.74
CA SER A 32 -49.82 -2.66 -46.35
C SER A 32 -49.75 -1.26 -46.95
N LEU A 33 -48.54 -0.69 -47.07
CA LEU A 33 -48.27 0.60 -47.69
C LEU A 33 -48.54 0.59 -49.20
N GLU A 34 -48.08 -0.44 -49.90
CA GLU A 34 -48.35 -0.64 -51.34
C GLU A 34 -49.85 -0.86 -51.63
N GLN A 35 -50.56 -1.56 -50.73
CA GLN A 35 -52.01 -1.72 -50.81
C GLN A 35 -52.74 -0.39 -50.59
N PHE A 36 -52.25 0.43 -49.65
CA PHE A 36 -52.76 1.78 -49.42
C PHE A 36 -52.50 2.71 -50.62
N GLU A 37 -51.33 2.62 -51.24
CA GLU A 37 -50.96 3.41 -52.43
C GLU A 37 -51.82 3.04 -53.66
N LYS A 38 -52.15 1.75 -53.83
CA LYS A 38 -53.14 1.29 -54.82
C LYS A 38 -54.55 1.79 -54.50
N SER A 39 -54.93 1.85 -53.23
CA SER A 39 -56.24 2.41 -52.83
C SER A 39 -56.31 3.93 -53.02
N LEU A 40 -55.17 4.63 -52.89
CA LEU A 40 -55.04 6.08 -53.10
C LEU A 40 -55.19 6.45 -54.58
N SER A 41 -54.52 5.71 -55.47
CA SER A 41 -54.60 5.93 -56.93
C SER A 41 -55.99 5.58 -57.51
N ALA A 42 -56.72 4.64 -56.90
CA ALA A 42 -58.12 4.37 -57.23
C ALA A 42 -59.10 5.47 -56.75
N LEU A 43 -58.69 6.30 -55.79
CA LEU A 43 -59.52 7.37 -55.20
C LEU A 43 -59.30 8.74 -55.88
N GLU A 44 -58.17 8.93 -56.57
CA GLU A 44 -57.87 10.15 -57.35
C GLU A 44 -58.72 10.31 -58.62
N THR A 45 -59.44 9.26 -59.05
CA THR A 45 -60.33 9.29 -60.24
C THR A 45 -61.81 9.56 -59.93
N SER A 46 -62.19 9.79 -58.66
CA SER A 46 -63.59 10.05 -58.24
C SER A 46 -63.74 11.38 -57.45
N THR A 47 -64.81 12.10 -57.76
CA THR A 47 -65.20 13.50 -57.47
C THR A 47 -65.27 13.92 -55.96
N PRO A 48 -65.58 15.19 -55.58
CA PRO A 48 -64.83 15.98 -54.58
C PRO A 48 -65.05 15.63 -53.09
N GLU A 49 -66.00 14.77 -52.72
CA GLU A 49 -66.16 14.32 -51.33
C GLU A 49 -65.03 13.40 -50.86
N HIS A 50 -64.39 12.68 -51.79
CA HIS A 50 -63.24 11.83 -51.48
C HIS A 50 -61.99 12.62 -51.11
N HIS A 51 -61.90 13.91 -51.48
CA HIS A 51 -60.72 14.74 -51.21
C HIS A 51 -60.44 14.89 -49.71
N LYS A 52 -61.49 14.97 -48.87
CA LYS A 52 -61.34 15.08 -47.41
C LYS A 52 -60.88 13.76 -46.76
N LYS A 53 -61.32 12.61 -47.29
CA LYS A 53 -60.84 11.27 -46.88
C LYS A 53 -59.43 10.98 -47.38
N VAL A 54 -59.07 11.43 -48.60
CA VAL A 54 -57.71 11.36 -49.17
C VAL A 54 -56.72 12.19 -48.35
N VAL A 55 -57.10 13.42 -47.94
CA VAL A 55 -56.25 14.26 -47.08
C VAL A 55 -56.07 13.64 -45.69
N GLY A 56 -57.12 13.06 -45.11
CA GLY A 56 -57.04 12.30 -43.84
C GLY A 56 -56.11 11.08 -43.95
N ALA A 57 -56.30 10.24 -44.96
CA ALA A 57 -55.46 9.07 -45.23
C ALA A 57 -54.00 9.46 -45.52
N ARG A 58 -53.75 10.57 -46.22
CA ARG A 58 -52.41 11.12 -46.48
C ARG A 58 -51.73 11.58 -45.19
N ASN A 59 -52.46 12.21 -44.28
CA ASN A 59 -51.92 12.63 -42.99
C ASN A 59 -51.62 11.43 -42.08
N ASP A 60 -52.49 10.41 -42.06
CA ASP A 60 -52.22 9.16 -41.35
C ASP A 60 -51.04 8.39 -41.95
N LEU A 61 -50.91 8.38 -43.28
CA LEU A 61 -49.75 7.80 -43.98
C LEU A 61 -48.46 8.55 -43.63
N SER A 62 -48.50 9.88 -43.58
CA SER A 62 -47.35 10.69 -43.17
C SER A 62 -46.98 10.44 -41.71
N ARG A 63 -47.97 10.25 -40.83
CA ARG A 63 -47.76 9.93 -39.41
C ARG A 63 -47.17 8.53 -39.24
N LEU A 64 -47.71 7.53 -39.94
CA LEU A 64 -47.18 6.17 -39.96
C LEU A 64 -45.76 6.12 -40.52
N ARG A 65 -45.47 6.88 -41.59
CA ARG A 65 -44.12 7.02 -42.15
C ARG A 65 -43.16 7.68 -41.15
N GLY A 66 -43.62 8.69 -40.42
CA GLY A 66 -42.85 9.31 -39.34
C GLY A 66 -42.53 8.32 -38.21
N GLN A 67 -43.53 7.57 -37.75
CA GLN A 67 -43.35 6.54 -36.72
C GLN A 67 -42.47 5.37 -37.19
N ALA A 68 -42.57 4.97 -38.46
CA ALA A 68 -41.72 3.95 -39.05
C ALA A 68 -40.27 4.42 -39.13
N ASN A 69 -40.03 5.67 -39.54
CA ASN A 69 -38.69 6.27 -39.55
C ASN A 69 -38.10 6.37 -38.14
N GLU A 70 -38.88 6.82 -37.15
CA GLU A 70 -38.42 6.90 -35.75
C GLU A 70 -38.07 5.52 -35.18
N ARG A 71 -38.86 4.49 -35.52
CA ARG A 71 -38.55 3.10 -35.15
C ARG A 71 -37.31 2.58 -35.86
N MET A 72 -37.12 2.92 -37.13
CA MET A 72 -35.95 2.51 -37.90
C MET A 72 -34.67 3.16 -37.35
N GLU A 73 -34.73 4.43 -36.96
CA GLU A 73 -33.63 5.13 -36.30
C GLU A 73 -33.26 4.49 -34.95
N LYS A 74 -34.26 4.11 -34.13
CA LYS A 74 -34.02 3.36 -32.87
C LYS A 74 -33.42 1.98 -33.11
N ILE A 75 -33.83 1.29 -34.17
CA ILE A 75 -33.27 -0.03 -34.53
C ILE A 75 -31.81 0.12 -34.98
N GLU A 76 -31.50 1.16 -35.75
CA GLU A 76 -30.14 1.50 -36.17
C GLU A 76 -29.25 1.77 -34.95
N ASP A 77 -29.75 2.56 -33.99
CA ASP A 77 -29.06 2.88 -32.74
C ASP A 77 -28.79 1.62 -31.89
N TYR A 78 -29.79 0.76 -31.71
CA TYR A 78 -29.60 -0.53 -31.03
C TYR A 78 -28.60 -1.44 -31.76
N TYR A 79 -28.59 -1.45 -33.10
CA TYR A 79 -27.64 -2.24 -33.87
C TYR A 79 -26.20 -1.76 -33.66
N VAL A 80 -25.97 -0.44 -33.62
CA VAL A 80 -24.66 0.14 -33.32
C VAL A 80 -24.19 -0.28 -31.94
N HIS A 81 -25.03 -0.14 -30.91
CA HIS A 81 -24.67 -0.55 -29.54
C HIS A 81 -24.42 -2.06 -29.39
N ILE A 82 -25.19 -2.90 -30.09
CA ILE A 82 -24.96 -4.36 -30.09
C ILE A 82 -23.61 -4.67 -30.76
N LYS A 83 -23.27 -3.98 -31.85
CA LYS A 83 -21.99 -4.16 -32.54
C LYS A 83 -20.80 -3.74 -31.68
N GLU A 84 -20.89 -2.58 -31.02
CA GLU A 84 -19.89 -2.11 -30.07
C GLU A 84 -19.73 -3.09 -28.89
N GLY A 85 -20.84 -3.63 -28.38
CA GLY A 85 -20.85 -4.67 -27.36
C GLY A 85 -20.17 -5.98 -27.81
N ALA A 86 -20.37 -6.39 -29.06
CA ALA A 86 -19.72 -7.56 -29.63
C ALA A 86 -18.20 -7.35 -29.82
N GLU A 87 -17.78 -6.17 -30.25
CA GLU A 87 -16.36 -5.81 -30.40
C GLU A 87 -15.65 -5.76 -29.04
N THR A 88 -16.28 -5.17 -28.02
CA THR A 88 -15.75 -5.16 -26.65
C THR A 88 -15.67 -6.58 -26.07
N ALA A 89 -16.71 -7.41 -26.25
CA ALA A 89 -16.67 -8.81 -25.81
C ALA A 89 -15.54 -9.60 -26.49
N SER A 90 -15.35 -9.41 -27.81
CA SER A 90 -14.26 -10.06 -28.55
C SER A 90 -12.88 -9.64 -28.05
N SER A 91 -12.69 -8.33 -27.77
CA SER A 91 -11.44 -7.82 -27.20
C SER A 91 -11.18 -8.41 -25.81
N LEU A 92 -12.20 -8.53 -24.96
CA LEU A 92 -12.10 -9.09 -23.62
C LEU A 92 -11.74 -10.57 -23.66
N VAL A 93 -12.35 -11.34 -24.58
CA VAL A 93 -12.00 -12.74 -24.81
C VAL A 93 -10.53 -12.87 -25.19
N LYS A 94 -10.05 -12.01 -26.11
CA LYS A 94 -8.64 -12.01 -26.54
C LYS A 94 -7.68 -11.73 -25.38
N THR A 95 -7.93 -10.68 -24.61
CA THR A 95 -7.10 -10.35 -23.43
C THR A 95 -7.14 -11.45 -22.38
N THR A 96 -8.30 -12.09 -22.18
CA THR A 96 -8.43 -13.22 -21.26
C THR A 96 -7.63 -14.43 -21.74
N THR A 97 -7.65 -14.74 -23.03
CA THR A 97 -6.85 -15.84 -23.59
C THR A 97 -5.35 -15.58 -23.48
N GLU A 98 -4.89 -14.35 -23.73
CA GLU A 98 -3.49 -13.95 -23.57
C GLU A 98 -3.05 -14.08 -22.10
N SER A 99 -3.89 -13.63 -21.16
CA SER A 99 -3.62 -13.75 -19.72
C SER A 99 -3.53 -15.21 -19.27
N ILE A 100 -4.38 -16.10 -19.80
CA ILE A 100 -4.34 -17.54 -19.51
C ILE A 100 -3.03 -18.17 -20.02
N GLU A 101 -2.56 -17.78 -21.21
CA GLU A 101 -1.27 -18.26 -21.71
C GLU A 101 -0.09 -17.79 -20.87
N GLU A 102 -0.13 -16.54 -20.39
CA GLU A 102 0.91 -16.01 -19.52
C GLU A 102 0.95 -16.74 -18.17
N ILE A 103 -0.21 -16.99 -17.56
CA ILE A 103 -0.33 -17.79 -16.33
C ILE A 103 0.27 -19.19 -16.53
N LYS A 104 -0.01 -19.85 -17.66
CA LYS A 104 0.59 -21.17 -17.96
C LYS A 104 2.10 -21.13 -18.12
N ARG A 105 2.65 -20.07 -18.75
CA ARG A 105 4.11 -19.90 -18.85
C ARG A 105 4.75 -19.70 -17.48
N GLN A 106 4.11 -18.91 -16.62
CA GLN A 106 4.56 -18.70 -15.24
C GLN A 106 4.49 -20.00 -14.42
N GLU A 107 3.44 -20.80 -14.57
CA GLU A 107 3.31 -22.11 -13.92
C GLU A 107 4.47 -23.05 -14.30
N VAL A 108 4.79 -23.14 -15.59
CA VAL A 108 5.91 -23.97 -16.09
C VAL A 108 7.26 -23.46 -15.55
N SER A 109 7.48 -22.14 -15.55
CA SER A 109 8.72 -21.54 -15.03
C SER A 109 8.87 -21.76 -13.53
N ALA A 110 7.78 -21.61 -12.76
CA ALA A 110 7.77 -21.90 -11.33
C ALA A 110 8.06 -23.38 -11.04
N SER A 111 7.48 -24.30 -11.82
CA SER A 111 7.73 -25.74 -11.70
C SER A 111 9.19 -26.10 -11.99
N GLN A 112 9.82 -25.46 -12.99
CA GLN A 112 11.24 -25.66 -13.30
C GLN A 112 12.15 -25.14 -12.18
N THR A 113 11.82 -23.98 -11.62
CA THR A 113 12.56 -23.38 -10.50
C THR A 113 12.46 -24.24 -9.23
N LEU A 114 11.29 -24.83 -8.98
CA LEU A 114 11.10 -25.77 -7.88
C LEU A 114 11.92 -27.05 -8.06
N ALA A 115 12.01 -27.56 -9.29
CA ALA A 115 12.82 -28.73 -9.60
C ALA A 115 14.32 -28.47 -9.39
N SER A 116 14.83 -27.31 -9.84
CA SER A 116 16.23 -26.94 -9.60
C SER A 116 16.53 -26.74 -8.12
N LEU A 117 15.64 -26.06 -7.38
CA LEU A 117 15.80 -25.87 -5.94
C LEU A 117 15.81 -27.20 -5.17
N THR A 118 15.00 -28.16 -5.60
CA THR A 118 14.99 -29.51 -5.01
C THR A 118 16.30 -30.24 -5.27
N SER A 119 16.87 -30.11 -6.47
CA SER A 119 18.19 -30.66 -6.81
C SER A 119 19.29 -30.02 -5.95
N ASP A 120 19.31 -28.69 -5.86
CA ASP A 120 20.31 -27.96 -5.07
C ASP A 120 20.25 -28.33 -3.58
N HIS A 121 19.03 -28.54 -3.06
CA HIS A 121 18.83 -28.99 -1.69
C HIS A 121 19.39 -30.40 -1.46
N GLN A 122 19.20 -31.31 -2.41
CA GLN A 122 19.76 -32.66 -2.32
C GLN A 122 21.30 -32.63 -2.36
N ASP A 123 21.88 -31.79 -3.22
CA ASP A 123 23.33 -31.60 -3.29
C ASP A 123 23.89 -30.99 -2.00
N TYR A 124 23.17 -30.06 -1.38
CA TYR A 124 23.52 -29.51 -0.08
C TYR A 124 23.53 -30.59 1.02
N ILE A 125 22.52 -31.46 1.05
CA ILE A 125 22.47 -32.58 2.01
C ILE A 125 23.65 -33.53 1.81
N ASN A 126 23.97 -33.86 0.56
CA ASN A 126 25.10 -34.75 0.24
C ASN A 126 26.43 -34.14 0.71
N LYS A 127 26.69 -32.87 0.37
CA LYS A 127 27.89 -32.15 0.82
C LYS A 127 27.98 -32.04 2.34
N LYS A 128 26.85 -31.81 3.02
CA LYS A 128 26.81 -31.79 4.49
C LYS A 128 27.24 -33.15 5.06
N SER A 129 26.74 -34.25 4.49
CA SER A 129 27.12 -35.61 4.92
C SER A 129 28.61 -35.89 4.69
N GLU A 130 29.19 -35.43 3.58
CA GLU A 130 30.62 -35.56 3.30
C GLU A 130 31.46 -34.79 4.32
N ILE A 131 31.05 -33.56 4.67
CA ILE A 131 31.70 -32.74 5.69
C ILE A 131 31.63 -33.40 7.07
N GLU A 132 30.48 -33.95 7.45
CA GLU A 132 30.32 -34.68 8.72
C GLU A 132 31.26 -35.90 8.78
N SER A 133 31.39 -36.65 7.68
CA SER A 133 32.35 -37.76 7.59
C SER A 133 33.80 -37.29 7.71
N ALA A 134 34.18 -36.19 7.05
CA ALA A 134 35.53 -35.63 7.12
C ALA A 134 35.86 -35.12 8.54
N ILE A 135 34.86 -34.58 9.26
CA ILE A 135 35.02 -34.17 10.66
C ILE A 135 35.27 -35.38 11.56
N ASP A 136 34.57 -36.50 11.35
CA ASP A 136 34.80 -37.71 12.13
C ASP A 136 36.16 -38.36 11.82
N GLU A 137 36.62 -38.33 10.57
CA GLU A 137 38.00 -38.72 10.23
C GLU A 137 39.04 -37.82 10.91
N LEU A 138 38.83 -36.51 10.95
CA LEU A 138 39.70 -35.57 11.66
C LEU A 138 39.76 -35.84 13.16
N LYS A 139 38.63 -36.19 13.79
CA LYS A 139 38.61 -36.58 15.21
C LYS A 139 39.44 -37.84 15.43
N ASN A 140 39.28 -38.86 14.59
CA ASN A 140 40.06 -40.08 14.69
C ASN A 140 41.57 -39.81 14.54
N LEU A 141 41.97 -38.93 13.62
CA LEU A 141 43.38 -38.53 13.47
C LEU A 141 43.93 -37.76 14.68
N ILE A 142 43.09 -36.96 15.35
CA ILE A 142 43.45 -36.28 16.61
C ILE A 142 43.67 -37.31 17.72
N ASP A 143 42.77 -38.28 17.87
CA ASP A 143 42.91 -39.34 18.86
C ASP A 143 44.16 -40.20 18.59
N GLU A 144 44.45 -40.52 17.32
CA GLU A 144 45.68 -41.23 16.92
C GLU A 144 46.94 -40.43 17.25
N LYS A 145 46.94 -39.10 17.05
CA LYS A 145 48.06 -38.22 17.40
C LYS A 145 48.35 -38.27 18.90
N ASP A 146 47.32 -38.24 19.75
CA ASP A 146 47.49 -38.30 21.20
C ASP A 146 48.09 -39.64 21.63
N VAL A 147 47.63 -40.75 21.02
CA VAL A 147 48.24 -42.07 21.22
C VAL A 147 49.70 -42.11 20.73
N LEU A 148 50.00 -41.49 19.59
CA LEU A 148 51.36 -41.40 19.07
C LEU A 148 52.28 -40.63 20.01
N SER A 149 51.79 -39.56 20.63
CA SER A 149 52.55 -38.77 21.61
C SER A 149 52.94 -39.62 22.82
N VAL A 150 52.00 -40.40 23.38
CA VAL A 150 52.28 -41.34 24.46
C VAL A 150 53.30 -42.40 24.03
N LYS A 151 53.19 -42.87 22.78
CA LYS A 151 54.12 -43.86 22.23
C LYS A 151 55.53 -43.30 22.06
N ILE A 152 55.67 -42.06 21.60
CA ILE A 152 56.96 -41.35 21.51
C ILE A 152 57.59 -41.17 22.89
N GLU A 153 56.79 -40.82 23.90
CA GLU A 153 57.28 -40.68 25.28
C GLU A 153 57.80 -42.01 25.82
N SER A 154 57.05 -43.11 25.63
CA SER A 154 57.51 -44.45 26.00
C SER A 154 58.76 -44.90 25.23
N LEU A 155 58.89 -44.50 23.96
CA LEU A 155 60.06 -44.81 23.15
C LEU A 155 61.28 -44.00 23.64
N SER A 156 61.08 -42.74 24.02
CA SER A 156 62.11 -41.90 24.62
C SER A 156 62.59 -42.48 25.95
N GLU A 157 61.69 -43.00 26.76
CA GLU A 157 62.01 -43.71 28.01
C GLU A 157 62.83 -44.98 27.71
N GLN A 158 62.40 -45.81 26.75
CA GLN A 158 63.16 -46.99 26.30
C GLN A 158 64.54 -46.64 25.73
N VAL A 159 64.67 -45.52 25.01
CA VAL A 159 65.97 -45.03 24.53
C VAL A 159 66.86 -44.62 25.71
N GLY A 160 66.30 -43.96 26.72
CA GLY A 160 67.01 -43.65 27.97
C GLY A 160 67.49 -44.89 28.71
N GLU A 161 66.63 -45.90 28.86
CA GLU A 161 67.00 -47.20 29.42
C GLU A 161 68.10 -47.89 28.58
N SER A 162 67.98 -47.83 27.25
CA SER A 162 68.97 -48.39 26.32
C SER A 162 70.31 -47.66 26.38
N GLU A 163 70.33 -46.33 26.55
CA GLU A 163 71.54 -45.55 26.80
C GLU A 163 72.16 -45.92 28.15
N GLU A 164 71.36 -46.14 29.19
CA GLU A 164 71.85 -46.61 30.49
C GLU A 164 72.47 -48.01 30.36
N ILE A 165 71.80 -48.93 29.66
CA ILE A 165 72.31 -50.26 29.33
C ILE A 165 73.59 -50.15 28.50
N SER A 166 73.65 -49.25 27.52
CA SER A 166 74.83 -48.99 26.69
C SER A 166 75.99 -48.46 27.52
N ASN A 167 75.73 -47.58 28.48
CA ASN A 167 76.73 -47.08 29.42
C ASN A 167 77.21 -48.19 30.37
N ARG A 168 76.31 -49.04 30.87
CA ARG A 168 76.66 -50.27 31.62
C ARG A 168 77.48 -51.24 30.76
N LEU A 169 77.12 -51.43 29.49
CA LEU A 169 77.84 -52.21 28.50
C LEU A 169 79.22 -51.63 28.23
N LYS A 170 79.38 -50.31 28.07
CA LYS A 170 80.69 -49.65 27.95
C LYS A 170 81.54 -49.87 29.19
N LEU A 171 80.95 -49.82 30.38
CA LEU A 171 81.62 -50.14 31.65
C LEU A 171 82.04 -51.62 31.71
N LEU A 172 81.17 -52.51 31.26
CA LEU A 172 81.43 -53.95 31.18
C LEU A 172 82.48 -54.26 30.11
N VAL A 173 82.47 -53.57 28.97
CA VAL A 173 83.48 -53.63 27.91
C VAL A 173 84.81 -53.06 28.40
N LYS A 174 84.82 -52.04 29.25
CA LYS A 174 86.04 -51.54 29.90
C LYS A 174 86.63 -52.58 30.86
N ASN A 175 85.77 -53.25 31.65
CA ASN A 175 86.18 -54.35 32.52
C ASN A 175 86.63 -55.58 31.71
N SER A 176 85.90 -55.93 30.67
CA SER A 176 86.23 -56.99 29.72
C SER A 176 87.46 -56.64 28.89
N ASN A 177 87.82 -55.37 28.70
CA ASN A 177 89.09 -54.96 28.10
C ASN A 177 90.28 -55.19 29.05
N LEU A 178 90.06 -55.13 30.36
CA LEU A 178 91.07 -55.57 31.33
C LEU A 178 91.27 -57.09 31.25
N ASP A 179 90.21 -57.85 31.05
CA ASP A 179 90.28 -59.28 30.70
C ASP A 179 90.86 -59.50 29.29
N ARG A 180 90.59 -58.60 28.34
CA ARG A 180 91.10 -58.63 26.96
C ARG A 180 92.59 -58.37 26.91
N ASN A 181 93.16 -57.64 27.87
CA ASN A 181 94.61 -57.52 27.98
C ASN A 181 95.27 -58.86 28.34
N LYS A 182 94.56 -59.81 28.97
CA LYS A 182 94.99 -61.22 29.04
C LYS A 182 94.77 -61.95 27.72
N ILE A 183 93.71 -61.61 26.98
CA ILE A 183 93.50 -62.09 25.60
C ILE A 183 94.47 -61.39 24.61
N ARG A 184 95.23 -60.37 25.00
CA ARG A 184 96.17 -59.66 24.12
C ARG A 184 97.44 -60.45 23.82
N GLU A 185 97.68 -61.53 24.58
CA GLU A 185 98.57 -62.62 24.16
C GLU A 185 97.98 -63.40 22.96
N LEU A 186 96.67 -63.61 22.90
CA LEU A 186 95.95 -64.19 21.74
C LEU A 186 95.82 -63.20 20.57
N HIS A 187 95.89 -61.89 20.80
CA HIS A 187 95.75 -60.85 19.77
C HIS A 187 96.92 -60.79 18.76
N SER A 188 98.01 -61.50 19.01
CA SER A 188 99.03 -61.79 17.98
C SER A 188 98.42 -62.38 16.69
N GLU A 189 97.21 -62.96 16.78
CA GLU A 189 96.42 -63.54 15.69
C GLU A 189 95.53 -62.53 14.93
N VAL A 190 95.27 -61.32 15.48
CA VAL A 190 94.26 -60.38 14.93
C VAL A 190 94.87 -59.16 14.23
N PHE A 191 96.12 -58.79 14.53
CA PHE A 191 96.77 -57.60 13.93
C PHE A 191 97.54 -57.86 12.63
N GLY A 192 97.54 -59.09 12.11
CA GLY A 192 98.41 -59.47 11.00
C GLY A 192 99.90 -59.51 11.41
N TYR A 193 100.69 -60.21 10.61
CA TYR A 193 102.12 -60.36 10.79
C TYR A 193 102.83 -60.08 9.46
N THR A 194 104.12 -59.76 9.54
CA THR A 194 105.01 -59.65 8.38
C THR A 194 105.87 -60.89 8.29
N GLU A 195 105.85 -61.57 7.14
CA GLU A 195 106.74 -62.69 6.80
C GLU A 195 107.65 -62.32 5.62
N GLU A 196 108.88 -62.81 5.63
CA GLU A 196 109.86 -62.71 4.54
C GLU A 196 109.86 -64.03 3.74
N ASN A 197 109.59 -63.95 2.43
CA ASN A 197 109.79 -65.09 1.52
C ASN A 197 111.27 -65.22 1.11
N GLU A 198 111.69 -66.38 0.56
CA GLU A 198 113.07 -66.73 0.13
C GLU A 198 113.76 -65.77 -0.87
N PHE A 199 113.12 -64.66 -1.25
CA PHE A 199 113.67 -63.62 -2.14
C PHE A 199 113.73 -62.20 -1.53
N GLY A 200 113.38 -62.01 -0.26
CA GLY A 200 113.70 -60.78 0.49
C GLY A 200 112.80 -59.55 0.24
N GLU A 201 111.54 -59.72 -0.16
CA GLU A 201 110.54 -58.63 -0.16
C GLU A 201 109.50 -58.82 0.95
N GLN A 202 109.14 -57.73 1.65
CA GLN A 202 108.14 -57.71 2.73
C GLN A 202 106.72 -57.57 2.17
N VAL A 203 105.81 -58.50 2.52
CA VAL A 203 104.39 -58.39 2.22
C VAL A 203 103.60 -58.20 3.51
N THR A 204 102.87 -57.09 3.63
CA THR A 204 102.07 -56.72 4.80
C THR A 204 100.61 -57.11 4.59
N TYR A 205 100.03 -57.88 5.53
CA TYR A 205 98.59 -58.14 5.57
C TYR A 205 97.91 -57.12 6.50
N GLU A 206 97.02 -56.28 5.95
CA GLU A 206 96.29 -55.23 6.69
C GLU A 206 95.22 -55.83 7.61
N GLY A 207 95.02 -55.19 8.77
CA GLY A 207 94.09 -55.63 9.81
C GLY A 207 92.88 -54.70 9.96
N LEU A 208 91.88 -55.15 10.73
CA LEU A 208 90.61 -54.46 11.07
C LEU A 208 90.72 -52.98 11.53
N LYS A 209 91.93 -52.48 11.78
CA LYS A 209 92.22 -51.11 12.20
C LYS A 209 92.12 -50.10 11.05
N ASP A 210 92.55 -50.47 9.85
CA ASP A 210 92.64 -49.54 8.72
C ASP A 210 91.26 -49.26 8.07
N GLU A 211 90.33 -50.21 8.20
CA GLU A 211 88.94 -50.09 7.72
C GLU A 211 88.09 -49.13 8.59
N LEU A 212 88.39 -49.05 9.89
CA LEU A 212 87.69 -48.17 10.85
C LEU A 212 88.06 -46.69 10.64
N GLU A 213 89.31 -46.40 10.29
CA GLU A 213 89.78 -45.03 10.10
C GLU A 213 89.26 -44.39 8.81
N SER A 214 88.94 -45.20 7.79
CA SER A 214 88.26 -44.77 6.56
C SER A 214 86.81 -44.33 6.83
N SER A 215 86.06 -45.14 7.59
CA SER A 215 84.65 -44.85 7.93
C SER A 215 84.47 -43.56 8.73
N TYR A 216 85.39 -43.27 9.66
CA TYR A 216 85.34 -42.04 10.46
C TYR A 216 85.55 -40.77 9.63
N LYS A 217 86.43 -40.81 8.63
CA LYS A 217 86.66 -39.68 7.72
C LYS A 217 85.44 -39.40 6.84
N GLN A 218 84.72 -40.43 6.43
CA GLN A 218 83.52 -40.31 5.62
C GLN A 218 82.34 -39.69 6.40
N ILE A 219 82.10 -40.17 7.64
CA ILE A 219 81.06 -39.61 8.52
C ILE A 219 81.29 -38.11 8.82
N LYS A 220 82.55 -37.72 8.99
CA LYS A 220 82.91 -36.32 9.23
C LYS A 220 82.64 -35.42 8.00
N ALA A 221 82.85 -35.95 6.80
CA ALA A 221 82.53 -35.25 5.56
C ALA A 221 81.01 -35.12 5.35
N ASP A 222 80.26 -36.18 5.63
CA ASP A 222 78.80 -36.18 5.52
C ASP A 222 78.17 -35.18 6.51
N LEU A 223 78.65 -35.13 7.76
CA LEU A 223 78.18 -34.18 8.77
C LEU A 223 78.38 -32.72 8.34
N ALA A 224 79.51 -32.41 7.70
CA ALA A 224 79.78 -31.06 7.20
C ALA A 224 78.82 -30.66 6.05
N SER A 225 78.49 -31.61 5.17
CA SER A 225 77.54 -31.36 4.07
C SER A 225 76.09 -31.19 4.55
N ILE A 226 75.69 -31.89 5.62
CA ILE A 226 74.36 -31.77 6.21
C ILE A 226 74.18 -30.40 6.86
N ASP A 227 75.19 -29.90 7.57
CA ASP A 227 75.15 -28.58 8.21
C ASP A 227 75.02 -27.46 7.18
N GLU A 228 75.75 -27.56 6.07
CA GLU A 228 75.65 -26.62 4.94
C GLU A 228 74.25 -26.63 4.32
N ASN A 229 73.68 -27.81 4.03
CA ASN A 229 72.32 -27.95 3.48
C ASN A 229 71.22 -27.48 4.45
N LEU A 230 71.40 -27.69 5.75
CA LEU A 230 70.47 -27.22 6.77
C LEU A 230 70.43 -25.69 6.81
N SER A 231 71.59 -25.04 6.70
CA SER A 231 71.69 -23.58 6.67
C SER A 231 71.02 -22.96 5.43
N LEU A 232 71.19 -23.58 4.25
CA LEU A 232 70.53 -23.17 3.01
C LEU A 232 69.01 -23.30 3.08
N THR A 233 68.52 -24.42 3.63
CA THR A 233 67.09 -24.70 3.80
C THR A 233 66.44 -23.69 4.76
N LYS A 234 67.10 -23.40 5.88
CA LYS A 234 66.63 -22.41 6.86
C LYS A 234 66.51 -21.02 6.25
N ASN A 235 67.52 -20.58 5.49
CA ASN A 235 67.47 -19.28 4.82
C ASN A 235 66.34 -19.21 3.77
N THR A 236 66.12 -20.30 3.03
CA THR A 236 65.03 -20.37 2.04
C THR A 236 63.66 -20.26 2.71
N GLN A 237 63.45 -20.95 3.84
CA GLN A 237 62.20 -20.86 4.60
C GLN A 237 61.96 -19.46 5.18
N ILE A 238 63.00 -18.81 5.70
CA ILE A 238 62.88 -17.43 6.22
C ILE A 238 62.45 -16.46 5.11
N ILE A 239 63.04 -16.59 3.92
CA ILE A 239 62.67 -15.76 2.76
C ILE A 239 61.22 -16.01 2.36
N ALA A 240 60.79 -17.28 2.26
CA ALA A 240 59.42 -17.64 1.92
C ALA A 240 58.40 -17.13 2.94
N LEU A 241 58.70 -17.23 4.25
CA LEU A 241 57.83 -16.72 5.31
C LEU A 241 57.68 -15.20 5.26
N ASN A 242 58.79 -14.46 5.08
CA ASN A 242 58.75 -13.01 4.96
C ASN A 242 57.96 -12.56 3.72
N GLN A 243 58.05 -13.31 2.63
CA GLN A 243 57.30 -13.00 1.40
C GLN A 243 55.80 -13.21 1.60
N ILE A 244 55.40 -14.32 2.24
CA ILE A 244 54.01 -14.58 2.63
C ILE A 244 53.48 -13.47 3.56
N GLU A 245 54.26 -13.05 4.56
CA GLU A 245 53.86 -11.98 5.48
C GLU A 245 53.61 -10.65 4.75
N ASN A 246 54.49 -10.29 3.81
CA ASN A 246 54.33 -9.07 3.01
C ASN A 246 53.12 -9.16 2.07
N ASP A 247 52.91 -10.29 1.39
CA ASP A 247 51.76 -10.49 0.51
C ASP A 247 50.43 -10.37 1.28
N TYR A 248 50.37 -10.93 2.50
CA TYR A 248 49.20 -10.79 3.37
C TYR A 248 48.99 -9.34 3.84
N LYS A 249 50.05 -8.61 4.19
CA LYS A 249 49.96 -7.19 4.57
C LYS A 249 49.43 -6.33 3.42
N GLU A 250 49.98 -6.48 2.22
CA GLU A 250 49.52 -5.74 1.04
C GLU A 250 48.06 -6.08 0.69
N SER A 251 47.69 -7.37 0.78
CA SER A 251 46.31 -7.81 0.54
C SER A 251 45.34 -7.19 1.55
N LEU A 252 45.69 -7.19 2.84
CA LEU A 252 44.89 -6.60 3.91
C LEU A 252 44.71 -5.09 3.73
N ASP A 253 45.78 -4.36 3.44
CA ASP A 253 45.73 -2.91 3.20
C ASP A 253 44.86 -2.59 1.98
N SER A 254 44.98 -3.37 0.91
CA SER A 254 44.12 -3.22 -0.27
C SER A 254 42.64 -3.48 0.04
N PHE A 255 42.35 -4.44 0.92
CA PHE A 255 40.99 -4.76 1.35
C PHE A 255 40.40 -3.64 2.21
N ILE A 256 41.18 -3.10 3.16
CA ILE A 256 40.78 -1.97 4.01
C ILE A 256 40.46 -0.74 3.15
N GLN A 257 41.32 -0.40 2.19
CA GLN A 257 41.09 0.72 1.27
C GLN A 257 39.80 0.52 0.44
N LYS A 258 39.58 -0.67 -0.12
CA LYS A 258 38.35 -0.99 -0.86
C LYS A 258 37.11 -0.88 0.03
N ALA A 259 37.18 -1.37 1.27
CA ALA A 259 36.09 -1.29 2.23
C ALA A 259 35.77 0.17 2.60
N GLU A 260 36.78 1.01 2.80
CA GLU A 260 36.60 2.42 3.11
C GLU A 260 36.00 3.21 1.94
N ILE A 261 36.49 2.97 0.71
CA ILE A 261 35.93 3.54 -0.52
C ILE A 261 34.45 3.14 -0.66
N SER A 262 34.14 1.86 -0.49
CA SER A 262 32.76 1.35 -0.59
C SER A 262 31.86 1.97 0.49
N LYS A 263 32.32 2.04 1.74
CA LYS A 263 31.57 2.67 2.84
C LYS A 263 31.27 4.13 2.53
N ASN A 264 32.26 4.89 2.09
CA ASN A 264 32.09 6.31 1.79
C ASN A 264 31.14 6.53 0.60
N ALA A 265 31.24 5.70 -0.44
CA ALA A 265 30.31 5.72 -1.57
C ALA A 265 28.87 5.44 -1.14
N VAL A 266 28.63 4.45 -0.27
CA VAL A 266 27.30 4.15 0.27
C VAL A 266 26.76 5.30 1.13
N VAL A 267 27.61 5.91 1.98
CA VAL A 267 27.21 7.07 2.80
C VAL A 267 26.84 8.26 1.93
N GLU A 268 27.58 8.50 0.85
CA GLU A 268 27.30 9.58 -0.11
C GLU A 268 25.99 9.34 -0.86
N GLN A 269 25.74 8.11 -1.32
CA GLN A 269 24.46 7.70 -1.90
C GLN A 269 23.29 7.86 -0.92
N LEU A 270 23.48 7.50 0.36
CA LEU A 270 22.46 7.69 1.38
C LEU A 270 22.14 9.18 1.59
N LYS A 271 23.16 10.04 1.62
CA LYS A 271 22.97 11.50 1.77
C LYS A 271 22.27 12.12 0.57
N SER A 272 22.53 11.63 -0.65
CA SER A 272 21.85 12.13 -1.85
C SER A 272 20.40 11.66 -1.93
N LEU A 273 20.08 10.44 -1.49
CA LEU A 273 18.72 9.87 -1.54
C LEU A 273 17.80 10.35 -0.41
N LEU A 274 18.33 10.85 0.71
CA LEU A 274 17.55 11.31 1.86
C LEU A 274 16.57 12.47 1.56
N PRO A 275 16.96 13.57 0.85
CA PRO A 275 16.03 14.63 0.48
C PRO A 275 14.91 14.15 -0.45
N ASP A 276 15.23 13.26 -1.40
CA ASP A 276 14.24 12.68 -2.31
C ASP A 276 13.25 11.78 -1.54
N ALA A 277 13.75 10.92 -0.64
CA ALA A 277 12.93 10.04 0.18
C ALA A 277 12.01 10.81 1.15
N LEU A 278 12.50 11.88 1.78
CA LEU A 278 11.70 12.75 2.65
C LEU A 278 10.55 13.41 1.88
N THR A 279 10.86 13.90 0.68
CA THR A 279 9.91 14.64 -0.16
C THR A 279 8.89 13.72 -0.80
N ALA A 280 9.30 12.52 -1.22
CA ALA A 280 8.42 11.45 -1.68
C ALA A 280 7.50 10.95 -0.55
N GLY A 281 8.02 10.79 0.67
CA GLY A 281 7.22 10.40 1.84
C GLY A 281 6.16 11.44 2.22
N LEU A 282 6.52 12.72 2.26
CA LEU A 282 5.59 13.81 2.57
C LEU A 282 4.54 14.00 1.46
N SER A 283 4.95 14.02 0.19
CA SER A 283 4.02 14.14 -0.94
C SER A 283 3.07 12.95 -1.04
N GLY A 284 3.56 11.72 -0.81
CA GLY A 284 2.72 10.52 -0.72
C GLY A 284 1.66 10.61 0.37
N ALA A 285 2.03 11.06 1.58
CA ALA A 285 1.08 11.26 2.67
C ALA A 285 -0.01 12.29 2.32
N TYR A 286 0.33 13.36 1.58
CA TYR A 286 -0.66 14.32 1.11
C TYR A 286 -1.60 13.73 0.05
N VAL A 287 -1.09 12.93 -0.89
CA VAL A 287 -1.91 12.21 -1.89
C VAL A 287 -2.92 11.29 -1.21
N ASP A 288 -2.50 10.54 -0.20
CA ASP A 288 -3.38 9.67 0.57
C ASP A 288 -4.48 10.46 1.31
N LYS A 289 -4.12 11.61 1.91
CA LYS A 289 -5.10 12.50 2.54
C LYS A 289 -6.09 13.07 1.54
N ILE A 290 -5.64 13.49 0.36
CA ILE A 290 -6.52 13.97 -0.72
C ILE A 290 -7.51 12.87 -1.13
N LYS A 291 -7.06 11.61 -1.23
CA LYS A 291 -7.93 10.49 -1.58
C LYS A 291 -9.02 10.27 -0.53
N VAL A 292 -8.65 10.24 0.75
CA VAL A 292 -9.61 10.09 1.85
C VAL A 292 -10.62 11.24 1.87
N GLU A 293 -10.16 12.48 1.69
CA GLU A 293 -11.05 13.64 1.67
C GLU A 293 -11.98 13.67 0.43
N LYS A 294 -11.53 13.16 -0.72
CA LYS A 294 -12.39 12.98 -1.90
C LYS A 294 -13.53 12.00 -1.63
N GLU A 295 -13.23 10.88 -0.96
CA GLU A 295 -14.26 9.92 -0.55
C GLU A 295 -15.26 10.54 0.44
N GLN A 296 -14.77 11.32 1.41
CA GLN A 296 -15.63 12.06 2.35
C GLN A 296 -16.49 13.11 1.65
N LEU A 297 -15.92 13.85 0.70
CA LEU A 297 -16.65 14.86 -0.09
C LEU A 297 -17.82 14.23 -0.84
N ILE A 298 -17.60 13.11 -1.54
CA ILE A 298 -18.66 12.36 -2.24
C ILE A 298 -19.73 11.88 -1.25
N LYS A 299 -19.32 11.40 -0.08
CA LYS A 299 -20.25 10.97 0.98
C LYS A 299 -21.10 12.12 1.51
N HIS A 300 -20.50 13.29 1.76
CA HIS A 300 -21.20 14.49 2.21
C HIS A 300 -22.13 15.05 1.13
N GLU A 301 -21.72 15.01 -0.14
CA GLU A 301 -22.56 15.38 -1.28
C GLU A 301 -23.77 14.46 -1.43
N ALA A 302 -23.57 13.14 -1.33
CA ALA A 302 -24.66 12.17 -1.36
C ALA A 302 -25.61 12.33 -0.16
N SER A 303 -25.07 12.60 1.03
CA SER A 303 -25.87 12.88 2.23
C SER A 303 -26.69 14.16 2.08
N PHE A 304 -26.11 15.22 1.50
CA PHE A 304 -26.80 16.46 1.20
C PHE A 304 -27.94 16.23 0.21
N ASN A 305 -27.67 15.55 -0.93
CA ASN A 305 -28.69 15.26 -1.94
C ASN A 305 -29.84 14.39 -1.38
N LYS A 306 -29.52 13.39 -0.54
CA LYS A 306 -30.54 12.59 0.16
C LYS A 306 -31.38 13.43 1.12
N ALA A 307 -30.77 14.38 1.84
CA ALA A 307 -31.50 15.27 2.73
C ALA A 307 -32.43 16.22 1.95
N ILE A 308 -31.97 16.77 0.82
CA ILE A 308 -32.81 17.59 -0.07
C ILE A 308 -33.98 16.77 -0.64
N LEU A 309 -33.73 15.55 -1.11
CA LEU A 309 -34.78 14.65 -1.58
C LEU A 309 -35.77 14.30 -0.46
N GLY A 310 -35.26 14.09 0.76
CA GLY A 310 -36.07 13.89 1.96
C GLY A 310 -36.96 15.10 2.28
N LEU A 311 -36.46 16.33 2.13
CA LEU A 311 -37.25 17.55 2.29
C LEU A 311 -38.33 17.68 1.23
N ILE A 312 -38.02 17.37 -0.04
CA ILE A 312 -39.00 17.40 -1.12
C ILE A 312 -40.12 16.39 -0.85
N LEU A 313 -39.76 15.16 -0.48
CA LEU A 313 -40.73 14.11 -0.16
C LEU A 313 -41.59 14.48 1.06
N CYS A 314 -40.96 15.00 2.12
CA CYS A 314 -41.65 15.43 3.33
C CYS A 314 -42.53 16.68 3.10
N SER A 315 -42.16 17.55 2.17
CA SER A 315 -42.99 18.70 1.74
C SER A 315 -44.19 18.27 0.91
N LEU A 316 -44.13 17.09 0.25
CA LEU A 316 -45.22 16.56 -0.54
C LEU A 316 -46.31 15.90 0.32
N ILE A 317 -45.97 15.40 1.51
CA ILE A 317 -46.92 14.68 2.40
C ILE A 317 -48.16 15.53 2.77
N PRO A 318 -48.04 16.78 3.25
CA PRO A 318 -49.22 17.60 3.58
C PRO A 318 -50.08 17.92 2.36
N VAL A 319 -49.45 18.11 1.20
CA VAL A 319 -50.14 18.37 -0.07
C VAL A 319 -50.90 17.12 -0.53
N ALA A 320 -50.25 15.96 -0.51
CA ALA A 320 -50.87 14.68 -0.86
C ALA A 320 -52.03 14.33 0.10
N PHE A 321 -51.86 14.59 1.40
CA PHE A 321 -52.90 14.41 2.41
C PHE A 321 -54.10 15.34 2.18
N SER A 322 -53.84 16.60 1.82
CA SER A 322 -54.90 17.57 1.47
C SER A 322 -55.66 17.17 0.21
N ILE A 323 -54.97 16.67 -0.82
CA ILE A 323 -55.57 16.15 -2.05
C ILE A 323 -56.42 14.90 -1.75
N LEU A 324 -55.93 13.99 -0.90
CA LEU A 324 -56.68 12.81 -0.45
C LEU A 324 -57.98 13.18 0.28
N ARG A 325 -57.95 14.17 1.20
CA ARG A 325 -59.17 14.64 1.90
C ARG A 325 -60.23 15.17 0.92
N ILE A 326 -59.80 15.89 -0.12
CA ILE A 326 -60.70 16.44 -1.15
C ILE A 326 -61.27 15.33 -2.03
N LEU A 327 -60.43 14.40 -2.50
CA LEU A 327 -60.82 13.40 -3.50
C LEU A 327 -61.59 12.21 -2.91
N PHE A 328 -61.16 11.70 -1.74
CA PHE A 328 -61.75 10.50 -1.11
C PHE A 328 -62.81 10.84 -0.04
N LEU A 329 -62.61 11.90 0.74
CA LEU A 329 -63.50 12.27 1.85
C LEU A 329 -64.60 13.29 1.45
N LYS A 330 -64.51 13.88 0.25
CA LYS A 330 -65.45 14.88 -0.30
C LYS A 330 -65.68 16.09 0.63
N GLU A 331 -64.66 16.49 1.37
CA GLU A 331 -64.73 17.70 2.20
C GLU A 331 -64.73 18.97 1.33
N PRO A 332 -65.46 20.03 1.73
CA PRO A 332 -65.46 21.29 1.01
C PRO A 332 -64.09 21.97 1.08
N PHE A 333 -63.68 22.56 -0.05
CA PHE A 333 -62.35 23.17 -0.27
C PHE A 333 -61.99 24.23 0.79
N ASP A 334 -62.98 24.98 1.28
CA ASP A 334 -62.80 26.03 2.28
C ASP A 334 -62.29 25.51 3.63
N ILE A 335 -62.68 24.30 4.03
CA ILE A 335 -62.26 23.69 5.29
C ILE A 335 -60.82 23.20 5.18
N VAL A 336 -60.47 22.56 4.06
CA VAL A 336 -59.14 21.99 3.82
C VAL A 336 -58.06 23.09 3.75
N ILE A 337 -58.36 24.23 3.13
CA ILE A 337 -57.42 25.37 3.11
C ILE A 337 -57.23 25.98 4.49
N LYS A 338 -58.32 26.09 5.27
CA LYS A 338 -58.26 26.67 6.62
C LYS A 338 -57.42 25.81 7.58
N ASP A 339 -57.42 24.49 7.38
CA ASP A 339 -56.65 23.53 8.16
C ASP A 339 -55.18 23.39 7.70
N ALA A 340 -54.86 23.81 6.46
CA ALA A 340 -53.53 23.64 5.89
C ALA A 340 -52.40 24.24 6.75
N PRO A 341 -52.50 25.48 7.30
CA PRO A 341 -51.45 26.03 8.17
C PRO A 341 -51.19 25.19 9.44
N MET A 342 -52.23 24.56 10.00
CA MET A 342 -52.10 23.68 11.17
C MET A 342 -51.35 22.39 10.81
N LEU A 343 -51.62 21.82 9.64
CA LEU A 343 -50.92 20.64 9.11
C LEU A 343 -49.43 20.94 8.85
N TYR A 344 -49.09 22.10 8.28
CA TYR A 344 -47.69 22.50 8.08
C TYR A 344 -46.96 22.75 9.41
N SER A 345 -47.63 23.35 10.40
CA SER A 345 -47.05 23.56 11.74
C SER A 345 -46.78 22.25 12.49
N MET A 346 -47.63 21.23 12.30
CA MET A 346 -47.46 19.92 12.93
C MET A 346 -46.26 19.13 12.37
N MET A 347 -45.83 19.44 11.14
CA MET A 347 -44.68 18.80 10.47
C MET A 347 -43.33 19.47 10.78
N LEU A 348 -43.30 20.62 11.47
CA LEU A 348 -42.07 21.35 11.80
C LEU A 348 -41.01 20.50 12.54
N PRO A 349 -41.39 19.67 13.55
CA PRO A 349 -40.44 18.76 14.21
C PRO A 349 -39.83 17.70 13.29
N VAL A 350 -40.47 17.40 12.16
CA VAL A 350 -39.98 16.45 11.16
C VAL A 350 -38.99 17.12 10.20
N TYR A 351 -39.21 18.41 9.85
CA TYR A 351 -38.29 19.16 8.98
C TYR A 351 -36.96 19.49 9.67
N ALA A 352 -36.97 19.75 10.98
CA ALA A 352 -35.77 20.20 11.70
C ALA A 352 -34.58 19.20 11.65
N PRO A 353 -34.74 17.89 11.89
CA PRO A 353 -33.65 16.91 11.75
C PRO A 353 -33.13 16.78 10.32
N ILE A 354 -34.00 16.91 9.31
CA ILE A 354 -33.60 16.76 7.91
C ILE A 354 -32.82 18.01 7.45
N LEU A 355 -33.30 19.20 7.83
CA LEU A 355 -32.58 20.46 7.61
C LEU A 355 -31.23 20.47 8.31
N TRP A 356 -31.14 19.90 9.52
CA TRP A 356 -29.88 19.74 10.23
C TRP A 356 -28.86 18.91 9.45
N VAL A 357 -29.28 17.74 8.96
CA VAL A 357 -28.41 16.86 8.15
C VAL A 357 -27.99 17.58 6.86
N ALA A 358 -28.90 18.27 6.18
CA ALA A 358 -28.57 19.06 4.99
C ALA A 358 -27.55 20.19 5.31
N TYR A 359 -27.77 20.92 6.40
CA TYR A 359 -26.89 22.02 6.82
C TYR A 359 -25.49 21.50 7.19
N SER A 360 -25.43 20.47 8.03
CA SER A 360 -24.17 19.86 8.47
C SER A 360 -23.40 19.29 7.29
N SER A 361 -24.05 18.52 6.40
CA SER A 361 -23.39 17.93 5.23
C SER A 361 -22.88 18.99 4.26
N ASN A 362 -23.58 20.11 4.08
CA ASN A 362 -23.09 21.23 3.26
C ASN A 362 -21.88 21.93 3.89
N LYS A 363 -21.83 22.08 5.22
CA LYS A 363 -20.66 22.62 5.93
C LYS A 363 -19.45 21.69 5.77
N SER A 364 -19.64 20.39 6.02
CA SER A 364 -18.58 19.38 5.85
C SER A 364 -18.10 19.28 4.40
N TYR A 365 -18.99 19.39 3.41
CA TYR A 365 -18.64 19.40 1.99
C TYR A 365 -17.69 20.57 1.62
N LYS A 366 -18.00 21.78 2.09
CA LYS A 366 -17.15 22.96 1.87
C LYS A 366 -15.79 22.81 2.55
N LEU A 367 -15.76 22.20 3.73
CA LEU A 367 -14.53 21.92 4.46
C LEU A 367 -13.64 20.92 3.70
N SER A 368 -14.19 19.78 3.26
CA SER A 368 -13.40 18.78 2.50
C SER A 368 -12.88 19.35 1.18
N LYS A 369 -13.66 20.17 0.46
CA LYS A 369 -13.17 20.86 -0.75
C LYS A 369 -11.92 21.71 -0.49
N ARG A 370 -11.98 22.53 0.54
CA ARG A 370 -10.86 23.37 0.94
C ARG A 370 -9.65 22.52 1.34
N LEU A 371 -9.88 21.49 2.14
CA LEU A 371 -8.82 20.62 2.63
C LEU A 371 -8.12 19.88 1.48
N ILE A 372 -8.86 19.50 0.45
CA ILE A 372 -8.30 18.98 -0.81
C ILE A 372 -7.43 20.02 -1.50
N GLU A 373 -7.88 21.27 -1.64
CA GLU A 373 -7.08 22.34 -2.26
C GLU A 373 -5.78 22.63 -1.48
N GLU A 374 -5.86 22.67 -0.15
CA GLU A 374 -4.70 22.89 0.71
C GLU A 374 -3.70 21.72 0.69
N TYR A 375 -4.17 20.47 0.78
CA TYR A 375 -3.29 19.32 0.65
C TYR A 375 -2.69 19.21 -0.76
N THR A 376 -3.43 19.57 -1.80
CA THR A 376 -2.92 19.64 -3.17
C THR A 376 -1.82 20.71 -3.28
N HIS A 377 -2.00 21.88 -2.67
CA HIS A 377 -0.96 22.91 -2.61
C HIS A 377 0.30 22.41 -1.87
N LYS A 378 0.12 21.71 -0.74
CA LYS A 378 1.24 21.12 0.01
C LYS A 378 1.96 20.01 -0.77
N GLU A 379 1.21 19.19 -1.51
CA GLU A 379 1.77 18.18 -2.41
C GLU A 379 2.62 18.82 -3.52
N VAL A 380 2.06 19.80 -4.23
CA VAL A 380 2.77 20.49 -5.32
C VAL A 380 3.98 21.24 -4.78
N SER A 381 3.87 21.88 -3.60
CA SER A 381 5.01 22.54 -2.97
C SER A 381 6.12 21.56 -2.58
N SER A 382 5.75 20.38 -2.05
CA SER A 382 6.68 19.29 -1.76
C SER A 382 7.38 18.80 -3.03
N ARG A 383 6.66 18.47 -4.10
CA ARG A 383 7.25 18.06 -5.39
C ARG A 383 8.11 19.16 -6.03
N THR A 384 7.73 20.42 -5.84
CA THR A 384 8.50 21.58 -6.31
C THR A 384 9.81 21.71 -5.53
N PHE A 385 9.79 21.45 -4.22
CA PHE A 385 10.99 21.38 -3.39
C PHE A 385 11.95 20.29 -3.89
N GLU A 386 11.45 19.10 -4.24
CA GLU A 386 12.26 18.02 -4.82
C GLU A 386 12.99 18.49 -6.09
N GLY A 387 12.25 19.08 -7.03
CA GLY A 387 12.82 19.58 -8.29
C GLY A 387 13.84 20.70 -8.07
N LEU A 388 13.56 21.65 -7.18
CA LEU A 388 14.48 22.75 -6.85
C LEU A 388 15.70 22.27 -6.05
N SER A 389 15.52 21.32 -5.13
CA SER A 389 16.61 20.68 -4.38
C SER A 389 17.57 19.99 -5.33
N ASN A 390 17.04 19.22 -6.29
CA ASN A 390 17.84 18.56 -7.31
C ASN A 390 18.56 19.55 -8.24
N GLN A 391 17.91 20.67 -8.60
CA GLN A 391 18.58 21.74 -9.36
C GLN A 391 19.72 22.40 -8.57
N ILE A 392 19.53 22.68 -7.27
CA ILE A 392 20.57 23.27 -6.43
C ILE A 392 21.73 22.28 -6.21
N ASN A 393 21.44 20.98 -6.05
CA ASN A 393 22.47 19.95 -5.97
C ASN A 393 23.32 19.86 -7.25
N ASN A 394 22.72 20.15 -8.41
CA ASN A 394 23.41 20.14 -9.70
C ASN A 394 24.23 21.42 -9.98
N ILE A 395 24.01 22.52 -9.25
CA ILE A 395 24.73 23.80 -9.43
C ILE A 395 26.13 23.78 -8.74
N GLY A 396 26.37 22.83 -7.81
CA GLY A 396 27.66 22.64 -7.14
C GLY A 396 27.79 23.37 -5.80
N GLU A 397 28.84 23.06 -5.02
CA GLU A 397 29.10 23.68 -3.70
C GLU A 397 29.79 25.05 -3.85
N ASP A 398 29.02 26.08 -4.18
CA ASP A 398 29.41 27.47 -3.97
C ASP A 398 28.68 28.06 -2.75
N ASP A 399 29.18 29.17 -2.18
CA ASP A 399 28.53 29.84 -1.04
C ASP A 399 27.07 30.23 -1.36
N THR A 400 26.73 30.45 -2.64
CA THR A 400 25.37 30.77 -3.08
C THR A 400 24.41 29.57 -3.03
N SER A 401 24.90 28.35 -3.27
CA SER A 401 24.13 27.09 -3.19
C SER A 401 23.70 26.79 -1.76
N GLY A 402 24.56 27.10 -0.78
CA GLY A 402 24.24 26.98 0.65
C GLY A 402 23.15 27.94 1.09
N GLU A 403 23.19 29.19 0.62
CA GLU A 403 22.15 30.19 0.89
C GLU A 403 20.81 29.79 0.24
N LEU A 404 20.83 29.30 -1.01
CA LEU A 404 19.64 28.82 -1.72
C LEU A 404 19.01 27.60 -1.06
N ARG A 405 19.81 26.61 -0.62
CA ARG A 405 19.32 25.45 0.16
C ARG A 405 18.64 25.91 1.45
N THR A 406 19.24 26.86 2.16
CA THR A 406 18.70 27.40 3.41
C THR A 406 17.38 28.12 3.19
N LYS A 407 17.28 28.97 2.15
CA LYS A 407 16.03 29.64 1.78
C LYS A 407 14.95 28.65 1.33
N LEU A 408 15.32 27.63 0.57
CA LEU A 408 14.39 26.60 0.12
C LEU A 408 13.83 25.80 1.30
N LEU A 409 14.67 25.42 2.26
CA LEU A 409 14.25 24.74 3.49
C LEU A 409 13.34 25.62 4.36
N PHE A 410 13.65 26.92 4.47
CA PHE A 410 12.81 27.88 5.16
C PHE A 410 11.42 28.02 4.50
N ASN A 411 11.37 28.13 3.17
CA ASN A 411 10.11 28.18 2.43
C ASN A 411 9.29 26.89 2.60
N LEU A 412 9.93 25.72 2.56
CA LEU A 412 9.26 24.44 2.82
C LEU A 412 8.69 24.40 4.25
N LEU A 413 9.47 24.84 5.24
CA LEU A 413 9.04 24.88 6.63
C LEU A 413 7.89 25.87 6.83
N GLN A 414 7.91 27.02 6.17
CA GLN A 414 6.82 27.99 6.21
C GLN A 414 5.52 27.40 5.61
N VAL A 415 5.58 26.77 4.43
CA VAL A 415 4.41 26.16 3.78
C VAL A 415 3.86 24.97 4.59
N ASN A 416 4.71 24.19 5.25
CA ASN A 416 4.28 23.08 6.10
C ASN A 416 3.78 23.54 7.48
N SER A 417 4.37 24.60 8.04
CA SER A 417 4.02 25.16 9.36
C SER A 417 2.72 25.96 9.34
N GLU A 418 2.25 26.40 8.17
CA GLU A 418 0.92 26.98 8.06
C GLU A 418 -0.15 25.91 8.35
N ASN A 419 -0.81 26.09 9.50
CA ASN A 419 -1.85 25.20 10.00
C ASN A 419 -3.11 25.32 9.11
N PRO A 420 -3.69 24.20 8.63
CA PRO A 420 -4.90 24.20 7.78
C PRO A 420 -6.11 24.91 8.43
N GLY A 421 -6.12 25.07 9.75
CA GLY A 421 -7.21 25.76 10.47
C GLY A 421 -7.21 27.29 10.31
N LYS A 422 -6.08 27.93 9.98
CA LYS A 422 -5.97 29.40 9.97
C LYS A 422 -6.74 30.06 8.82
N LEU A 423 -6.88 29.32 7.72
CA LEU A 423 -7.45 29.80 6.49
C LEU A 423 -8.99 29.64 6.48
N ILE A 424 -9.55 28.82 7.38
CA ILE A 424 -10.99 28.74 7.66
C ILE A 424 -11.47 30.12 8.15
N SER A 425 -12.01 30.94 7.24
CA SER A 425 -12.84 32.08 7.62
C SER A 425 -13.97 31.52 8.47
N ASP A 426 -13.95 31.80 9.78
CA ASP A 426 -14.77 31.25 10.87
C ASP A 426 -14.10 30.25 11.84
N TYR A 427 -12.76 30.14 11.94
CA TYR A 427 -12.14 29.35 13.04
C TYR A 427 -12.60 29.80 14.44
N ASN A 428 -12.95 31.08 14.61
CA ASN A 428 -13.45 31.65 15.86
C ASN A 428 -14.98 31.59 16.02
N ASN A 429 -15.74 31.10 15.03
CA ASN A 429 -17.19 30.99 15.14
C ASN A 429 -17.57 29.53 15.38
N SER A 430 -18.23 29.33 16.52
CA SER A 430 -18.68 28.06 17.09
C SER A 430 -18.94 26.95 16.07
N ASP A 431 -18.18 25.86 16.21
CA ASP A 431 -18.30 24.64 15.39
C ASP A 431 -19.68 23.99 15.45
N HIS A 432 -20.50 24.38 16.43
CA HIS A 432 -21.84 23.87 16.60
C HIS A 432 -22.78 24.40 15.51
N PRO A 433 -23.35 23.52 14.66
CA PRO A 433 -24.15 23.97 13.52
C PRO A 433 -25.42 24.74 13.92
N ILE A 434 -25.92 24.60 15.17
CA ILE A 434 -27.04 25.40 15.69
C ILE A 434 -26.62 26.85 15.90
N ILE A 435 -25.43 27.09 16.46
CA ILE A 435 -24.99 28.45 16.81
C ILE A 435 -24.65 29.24 15.55
N ASP A 436 -24.04 28.57 14.56
CA ASP A 436 -23.78 29.13 13.23
C ASP A 436 -25.09 29.41 12.44
N ALA A 437 -26.10 28.54 12.56
CA ALA A 437 -27.43 28.80 11.99
C ALA A 437 -28.15 29.97 12.69
N ILE A 438 -28.01 30.10 14.02
CA ILE A 438 -28.56 31.22 14.80
C ILE A 438 -27.86 32.54 14.42
N ASP A 439 -26.54 32.55 14.30
CA ASP A 439 -25.79 33.75 13.91
C ASP A 439 -26.16 34.20 12.48
N LYS A 440 -26.34 33.26 11.55
CA LYS A 440 -26.88 33.55 10.20
C LYS A 440 -28.36 33.94 10.21
N SER A 441 -29.14 33.46 11.18
CA SER A 441 -30.56 33.86 11.34
C SER A 441 -30.70 35.32 11.78
N SER A 442 -29.73 35.88 12.52
CA SER A 442 -29.70 37.30 12.86
C SER A 442 -29.60 38.18 11.61
N LYS A 443 -28.77 37.77 10.64
CA LYS A 443 -28.65 38.41 9.32
C LYS A 443 -29.91 38.25 8.48
N LEU A 444 -30.66 37.16 8.67
CA LEU A 444 -31.97 36.95 8.04
C LEU A 444 -33.05 37.85 8.66
N ALA A 445 -33.03 38.07 9.98
CA ALA A 445 -33.89 39.04 10.65
C ALA A 445 -33.61 40.47 10.16
N ASP A 446 -32.33 40.84 9.97
CA ASP A 446 -31.95 42.11 9.37
C ASP A 446 -32.40 42.24 7.90
N ALA A 447 -32.37 41.14 7.13
CA ALA A 447 -32.88 41.11 5.76
C ALA A 447 -34.41 41.23 5.70
N ILE A 448 -35.14 40.64 6.64
CA ILE A 448 -36.60 40.78 6.78
C ILE A 448 -36.96 42.23 7.18
N ASN A 449 -36.23 42.83 8.12
CA ASN A 449 -36.42 44.22 8.50
C ASN A 449 -36.13 45.19 7.33
N ARG A 450 -35.21 44.84 6.42
CA ARG A 450 -34.98 45.58 5.18
C ARG A 450 -36.08 45.35 4.13
N LEU A 451 -36.72 44.18 4.15
CA LEU A 451 -37.84 43.83 3.26
C LEU A 451 -39.15 44.58 3.63
N ASP A 452 -39.26 45.05 4.88
CA ASP A 452 -40.36 45.91 5.35
C ASP A 452 -40.44 47.24 4.57
N ASN A 453 -39.33 47.66 3.94
CA ASN A 453 -39.25 48.83 3.06
C ASN A 453 -39.63 48.57 1.59
N VAL A 454 -40.06 47.36 1.23
CA VAL A 454 -40.47 47.03 -0.15
C VAL A 454 -41.99 47.20 -0.32
N PRO A 455 -42.46 48.06 -1.26
CA PRO A 455 -43.85 48.51 -1.33
C PRO A 455 -44.88 47.42 -1.61
N LEU A 456 -44.45 46.27 -2.14
CA LEU A 456 -45.35 45.15 -2.47
C LEU A 456 -45.63 44.20 -1.28
N VAL A 457 -44.76 44.17 -0.26
CA VAL A 457 -44.81 43.20 0.86
C VAL A 457 -45.38 43.83 2.14
N SER A 458 -45.27 45.17 2.27
CA SER A 458 -45.81 45.96 3.39
C SER A 458 -47.30 45.73 3.71
N PRO A 459 -48.24 45.66 2.74
CA PRO A 459 -49.66 45.49 3.07
C PRO A 459 -49.98 44.08 3.61
N LEU A 460 -49.26 43.03 3.17
CA LEU A 460 -49.43 41.66 3.66
C LEU A 460 -48.89 41.50 5.09
N LEU A 461 -47.73 42.09 5.38
CA LEU A 461 -47.14 42.12 6.72
C LEU A 461 -48.00 42.91 7.71
N LYS A 462 -48.55 44.06 7.30
CA LYS A 462 -49.50 44.84 8.12
C LYS A 462 -50.78 44.08 8.40
N HIS A 463 -51.31 43.32 7.44
CA HIS A 463 -52.54 42.54 7.63
C HIS A 463 -52.32 41.33 8.55
N LEU A 464 -51.12 40.72 8.53
CA LEU A 464 -50.74 39.66 9.47
C LEU A 464 -50.56 40.20 10.90
N ASN A 465 -49.81 41.31 11.06
CA ASN A 465 -49.62 41.96 12.36
C ASN A 465 -50.95 42.48 12.95
N ALA A 466 -51.84 43.05 12.12
CA ALA A 466 -53.16 43.49 12.57
C ALA A 466 -54.06 42.32 13.01
N LYS A 467 -53.95 41.16 12.36
CA LYS A 467 -54.72 39.95 12.70
C LYS A 467 -54.21 39.28 13.99
N GLU A 468 -52.91 39.35 14.28
CA GLU A 468 -52.36 38.93 15.57
C GLU A 468 -52.75 39.90 16.69
N LYS A 469 -52.64 41.21 16.45
CA LYS A 469 -53.02 42.22 17.45
C LYS A 469 -54.51 42.14 17.81
N THR A 470 -55.38 41.95 16.84
CA THR A 470 -56.82 41.75 17.09
C THR A 470 -57.12 40.45 17.85
N LYS A 471 -56.38 39.36 17.61
CA LYS A 471 -56.47 38.12 18.40
C LYS A 471 -55.98 38.28 19.84
N LEU A 472 -54.91 39.06 20.05
CA LEU A 472 -54.40 39.41 21.38
C LEU A 472 -55.39 40.28 22.14
N GLU A 473 -55.97 41.30 21.50
CA GLU A 473 -57.02 42.15 22.08
C GLU A 473 -58.34 41.38 22.33
N GLN A 474 -58.65 40.36 21.51
CA GLN A 474 -59.77 39.44 21.79
C GLN A 474 -59.47 38.54 22.99
N ARG A 475 -58.27 37.98 23.08
CA ARG A 475 -57.84 37.19 24.24
C ARG A 475 -57.75 38.01 25.53
N GLU A 476 -57.29 39.26 25.45
CA GLU A 476 -57.32 40.18 26.59
C GLU A 476 -58.76 40.48 27.02
N ARG A 477 -59.68 40.71 26.08
CA ARG A 477 -61.10 40.89 26.40
C ARG A 477 -61.76 39.64 26.96
N ASP A 478 -61.45 38.46 26.43
CA ASP A 478 -61.96 37.19 26.93
C ASP A 478 -61.37 36.88 28.32
N MET A 479 -60.09 37.20 28.57
CA MET A 479 -59.48 37.10 29.90
C MET A 479 -60.08 38.11 30.88
N LEU A 480 -60.31 39.36 30.46
CA LEU A 480 -60.98 40.36 31.29
C LEU A 480 -62.43 39.96 31.59
N ALA A 481 -63.15 39.38 30.64
CA ALA A 481 -64.49 38.86 30.86
C ALA A 481 -64.51 37.67 31.84
N VAL A 482 -63.50 36.79 31.80
CA VAL A 482 -63.35 35.70 32.77
C VAL A 482 -62.99 36.23 34.16
N VAL A 483 -62.12 37.24 34.24
CA VAL A 483 -61.73 37.90 35.51
C VAL A 483 -62.90 38.69 36.11
N ASP A 484 -63.75 39.33 35.30
CA ASP A 484 -64.97 40.01 35.77
C ASP A 484 -66.05 39.03 36.25
N VAL A 485 -66.11 37.81 35.69
CA VAL A 485 -67.01 36.74 36.16
C VAL A 485 -66.49 36.14 37.49
N GLU A 486 -65.19 35.91 37.63
CA GLU A 486 -64.62 35.42 38.90
C GLU A 486 -64.70 36.47 40.03
N THR A 487 -64.51 37.76 39.73
CA THR A 487 -64.62 38.82 40.74
C THR A 487 -66.06 39.13 41.17
N SER A 488 -67.05 38.81 40.35
CA SER A 488 -68.47 38.93 40.71
C SER A 488 -69.00 37.72 41.49
N GLU A 489 -68.41 36.53 41.35
CA GLU A 489 -68.67 35.38 42.24
C GLU A 489 -67.99 35.52 43.62
N ASP A 490 -66.77 36.07 43.66
CA ASP A 490 -66.00 36.22 44.92
C ASP A 490 -66.47 37.41 45.79
N ALA A 491 -67.24 38.35 45.22
CA ALA A 491 -67.93 39.41 45.96
C ALA A 491 -69.20 38.95 46.68
N ASN A 492 -69.80 37.82 46.27
CA ASN A 492 -71.08 37.34 46.82
C ASN A 492 -70.93 36.32 47.97
N GLN A 493 -69.69 36.02 48.39
CA GLN A 493 -69.40 35.15 49.54
C GLN A 493 -68.75 35.88 50.74
N ARG A 494 -68.50 37.19 50.67
CA ARG A 494 -67.86 37.98 51.76
C ARG A 494 -68.79 38.87 52.58
N ASP A 495 -70.12 38.78 52.42
CA ASP A 495 -71.08 39.60 53.17
C ASP A 495 -72.19 38.79 53.87
N LYS A 496 -71.81 37.84 54.74
CA LYS A 496 -72.65 37.37 55.87
C LYS A 496 -71.81 37.00 57.10
N GLY A 497 -71.92 37.82 58.15
CA GLY A 497 -71.59 37.45 59.55
C GLY A 497 -70.78 38.53 60.29
N GLN A 498 -71.40 39.60 60.81
CA GLN A 498 -71.84 39.77 62.22
C GLN A 498 -70.72 40.29 63.18
N PRO A 499 -71.04 40.93 64.32
CA PRO A 499 -72.04 41.98 64.61
C PRO A 499 -71.46 43.13 65.50
N GLU A 500 -72.18 44.25 65.59
CA GLU A 500 -71.98 45.26 66.65
C GLU A 500 -72.46 44.74 68.03
N LYS A 501 -71.71 45.08 69.08
CA LYS A 501 -72.26 45.31 70.42
C LYS A 501 -71.54 46.50 71.08
N GLU A 502 -72.31 47.57 71.28
CA GLU A 502 -71.99 48.66 72.19
C GLU A 502 -71.90 48.20 73.65
N VAL A 503 -70.93 48.79 74.37
CA VAL A 503 -71.04 49.40 75.70
C VAL A 503 -71.87 48.67 76.77
N ASN A 504 -71.22 48.25 77.88
CA ASN A 504 -71.39 48.98 79.14
C ASN A 504 -70.28 48.73 80.17
N ASN A 505 -70.07 49.78 80.96
CA ASN A 505 -69.02 50.09 81.93
C ASN A 505 -68.77 49.06 83.04
N GLY A 506 -67.50 48.96 83.45
CA GLY A 506 -67.02 48.22 84.62
C GLY A 506 -65.51 48.05 84.59
#